data_AF-A0A518LIA6-F1
#
_entry.id   AF-A0A518LIA6-F1
#
_cell.length_a   1.000
_cell.length_b   1.000
_cell.length_c   1.000
_cell.angle_alpha   90.00
_cell.angle_beta   90.00
_cell.angle_gamma   90.00
#
_symmetry.space_group_name_H-M   'P 1'
#
loop_
_entity.id
_entity.type
_entity.pdbx_description
1 polymer ?
#
loop_
_entity_poly.entity_id
_entity_poly.type
_entity_poly.pdbx_seq_one_letter_code
_entity_poly.pdbx_strand_id
1 'polypeptide(L)' 'MDTLLANMFVQPMSITGIGRIAMLAPLCLSVALVYKTIRCERLSEIPKASVMLWVTILACMMLIGAGLFVVSNMLA' A
#
# COMPACT_ATOMS: atom_id res chain seq x y z
N MET A 1 12.46 -8.52 28.55
CA MET A 1 11.72 -7.74 27.51
C MET A 1 12.42 -7.85 26.14
N ASP A 2 13.72 -8.13 26.09
CA ASP A 2 14.49 -8.30 24.85
C ASP A 2 14.13 -9.55 24.04
N THR A 3 13.72 -10.63 24.70
CA THR A 3 13.31 -11.88 24.05
C THR A 3 12.03 -11.75 23.23
N LEU A 4 11.12 -10.83 23.61
CA LEU A 4 9.86 -10.60 22.90
C LEU A 4 10.10 -9.84 21.58
N LEU A 5 10.99 -8.84 21.62
CA LEU A 5 11.46 -8.12 20.43
C LEU A 5 12.25 -9.03 19.48
N ALA A 6 13.17 -9.84 20.02
CA ALA A 6 13.92 -10.80 19.22
C ALA A 6 12.99 -11.83 18.54
N ASN A 7 11.94 -12.28 19.22
CA ASN A 7 11.00 -13.23 18.66
C ASN A 7 10.11 -12.62 17.56
N MET A 8 9.78 -11.32 17.63
CA MET A 8 9.08 -10.62 16.52
C MET A 8 9.94 -10.44 15.27
N PHE A 9 11.28 -10.37 15.42
CA PHE A 9 12.20 -10.31 14.28
C PHE A 9 12.42 -11.69 13.63
N VAL A 10 12.37 -12.75 14.42
CA VAL A 10 12.57 -14.14 13.95
C VAL A 10 11.27 -14.73 13.39
N GLN A 11 10.12 -14.42 14.00
CA GLN A 11 8.80 -14.84 13.52
C GLN A 11 8.08 -13.63 12.90
N PRO A 12 8.14 -13.46 11.57
CA PRO A 12 7.43 -12.37 10.92
C PRO A 12 5.94 -12.51 11.22
N MET A 13 5.37 -11.49 11.85
CA MET A 13 3.94 -11.47 12.10
C MET A 13 3.23 -11.47 10.76
N SER A 14 2.54 -12.56 10.44
CA SER A 14 1.76 -12.68 9.22
C SER A 14 0.52 -11.79 9.33
N ILE A 15 0.66 -10.52 8.98
CA ILE A 15 -0.45 -9.58 8.87
C ILE A 15 -1.30 -10.03 7.68
N THR A 16 -2.36 -10.77 7.95
CA THR A 16 -3.25 -11.37 6.95
C THR A 16 -4.55 -10.57 6.82
N GLY A 17 -5.11 -10.55 5.60
CA GLY A 17 -6.42 -9.97 5.32
C GLY A 17 -6.49 -8.43 5.45
N ILE A 18 -7.52 -7.95 6.15
CA ILE A 18 -7.93 -6.54 6.23
C ILE A 18 -6.88 -5.69 6.96
N GLY A 19 -6.19 -6.25 7.97
CA GLY A 19 -5.14 -5.54 8.71
C GLY A 19 -3.98 -5.07 7.84
N ARG A 20 -3.69 -5.81 6.75
CA ARG A 20 -2.62 -5.47 5.81
C ARG A 20 -3.01 -4.28 4.93
N ILE A 21 -4.27 -4.23 4.49
CA ILE A 21 -4.83 -3.11 3.72
C ILE A 21 -4.96 -1.88 4.61
N ALA A 22 -5.40 -2.05 5.87
CA ALA A 22 -5.54 -0.95 6.82
C ALA A 22 -4.20 -0.28 7.18
N MET A 23 -3.08 -1.02 7.16
CA MET A 23 -1.73 -0.44 7.30
C MET A 23 -1.20 0.18 5.99
N LEU A 24 -1.42 -0.48 4.85
CA LEU A 24 -0.93 0.00 3.54
C LEU A 24 -1.68 1.24 3.04
N ALA A 25 -2.98 1.33 3.29
CA ALA A 25 -3.83 2.44 2.87
C ALA A 25 -3.34 3.81 3.36
N PRO A 26 -3.11 4.05 4.66
CA PRO A 26 -2.62 5.34 5.16
C PRO A 26 -1.19 5.64 4.71
N LEU A 27 -0.32 4.62 4.59
CA LEU A 27 1.03 4.77 4.05
C LEU A 27 1.01 5.22 2.58
N CYS A 28 0.16 4.59 1.77
CA CYS A 28 -0.01 4.94 0.36
C CYS A 28 -0.62 6.35 0.20
N LEU A 29 -1.57 6.71 1.07
CA LEU A 29 -2.18 8.04 1.09
C LEU A 29 -1.12 9.10 1.44
N SER A 30 -0.25 8.83 2.41
CA SER A 30 0.86 9.73 2.78
C SER A 30 1.81 9.98 1.61
N VAL A 31 2.22 8.93 0.88
CA VAL A 31 3.09 9.07 -0.31
C VAL A 31 2.37 9.85 -1.43
N ALA A 32 1.09 9.55 -1.69
CA ALA A 32 0.30 10.26 -2.69
C ALA A 32 0.12 11.74 -2.34
N LEU A 33 0.06 12.09 -1.06
CA LEU A 33 -0.06 13.45 -0.57
C LEU A 33 1.25 14.20 -0.75
N VAL A 34 2.38 13.64 -0.27
CA VAL A 34 3.72 14.23 -0.42
C VAL A 34 4.11 14.40 -1.89
N TYR A 35 3.84 13.40 -2.73
CA TYR A 35 4.20 13.46 -4.15
C TYR A 35 3.41 14.55 -4.89
N LYS A 36 2.13 14.75 -4.52
CA LYS A 36 1.29 15.78 -5.15
C LYS A 36 1.60 17.18 -4.62
N THR A 37 1.91 17.32 -3.33
CA THR A 37 2.23 18.62 -2.72
C THR A 37 3.53 19.20 -3.24
N ILE A 38 4.53 18.38 -3.60
CA ILE A 38 5.79 18.84 -4.18
C ILE A 38 5.60 19.28 -5.65
N ARG A 39 4.62 18.73 -6.37
CA ARG A 39 4.51 18.84 -7.83
C ARG A 39 3.37 19.75 -8.33
N CYS A 40 2.55 20.31 -7.46
CA CYS A 40 1.39 21.13 -7.85
C CYS A 40 1.57 22.62 -7.49
N GLU A 41 1.45 23.51 -8.48
CA GLU A 41 1.44 24.98 -8.30
C GLU A 41 0.13 25.52 -7.69
N ARG A 42 -0.99 24.80 -7.83
CA ARG A 42 -2.31 25.21 -7.33
C ARG A 42 -2.79 24.32 -6.18
N LEU A 43 -2.87 24.91 -5.00
CA LEU A 43 -3.18 24.24 -3.72
C LEU A 43 -4.61 23.65 -3.63
N SER A 44 -5.57 24.19 -4.38
CA SER A 44 -6.99 23.79 -4.27
C SER A 44 -7.33 22.45 -4.93
N GLU A 45 -6.51 21.97 -5.87
CA GLU A 45 -6.76 20.71 -6.58
C GLU A 45 -6.02 19.51 -5.96
N ILE A 46 -5.11 19.78 -5.03
CA ILE A 46 -4.28 18.78 -4.35
C ILE A 46 -5.11 17.65 -3.71
N PRO A 47 -6.23 17.90 -2.99
CA PRO A 47 -6.95 16.83 -2.29
C PRO A 47 -7.58 15.82 -3.25
N LYS A 48 -8.29 16.31 -4.28
CA LYS A 48 -8.94 15.46 -5.29
C LYS A 48 -7.91 14.64 -6.06
N ALA A 49 -6.83 15.31 -6.44
CA ALA A 49 -5.82 14.72 -7.29
C ALA A 49 -4.91 13.74 -6.51
N SER A 50 -4.78 13.90 -5.19
CA SER A 50 -4.09 12.98 -4.30
C SER A 50 -4.93 11.73 -3.99
N VAL A 51 -6.23 11.88 -3.75
CA VAL A 51 -7.17 10.74 -3.62
C VAL A 51 -7.20 9.91 -4.90
N MET A 52 -7.21 10.56 -6.07
CA MET A 52 -7.16 9.85 -7.36
C MET A 52 -5.87 9.02 -7.50
N LEU A 53 -4.71 9.56 -7.14
CA LEU A 53 -3.45 8.81 -7.15
C LEU A 53 -3.47 7.64 -6.18
N TRP A 54 -3.99 7.85 -4.96
CA TRP A 54 -4.12 6.81 -3.96
C TRP A 54 -4.96 5.63 -4.45
N VAL A 55 -6.13 5.90 -5.06
CA VAL A 55 -6.98 4.87 -5.67
C VAL A 55 -6.25 4.16 -6.81
N THR A 56 -5.55 4.89 -7.69
CA THR A 56 -4.80 4.29 -8.80
C THR A 56 -3.68 3.35 -8.31
N ILE A 57 -2.95 3.73 -7.26
CA ILE A 57 -1.89 2.88 -6.70
C ILE A 57 -2.47 1.59 -6.11
N LEU A 58 -3.55 1.70 -5.34
CA LEU A 58 -4.23 0.53 -4.77
C LEU A 58 -4.80 -0.40 -5.86
N ALA A 59 -5.42 0.17 -6.89
CA ALA A 59 -5.95 -0.58 -8.02
C ALA A 59 -4.83 -1.32 -8.78
N CYS A 60 -3.73 -0.64 -9.11
CA CYS A 60 -2.58 -1.28 -9.76
C CYS A 60 -1.98 -2.40 -8.91
N MET A 61 -1.78 -2.20 -7.60
CA MET A 61 -1.26 -3.26 -6.72
C MET A 61 -2.19 -4.47 -6.70
N MET A 62 -3.50 -4.25 -6.63
CA MET A 62 -4.48 -5.35 -6.64
C MET A 62 -4.50 -6.08 -7.98
N LEU A 63 -4.41 -5.35 -9.09
CA LEU A 63 -4.41 -5.90 -10.44
C LEU A 63 -3.16 -6.74 -10.71
N ILE A 64 -1.98 -6.26 -10.29
CA ILE A 64 -0.72 -7.02 -10.38
C ILE A 64 -0.80 -8.28 -9.51
N GLY A 65 -1.32 -8.17 -8.28
CA GLY A 65 -1.49 -9.33 -7.40
C GLY A 65 -2.42 -10.39 -7.98
N ALA A 66 -3.57 -9.97 -8.53
CA ALA A 66 -4.50 -10.87 -9.22
C ALA A 66 -3.87 -11.49 -10.47
N GLY A 67 -3.12 -10.71 -11.25
CA GLY A 67 -2.39 -11.18 -12.43
C GLY A 67 -1.36 -12.25 -12.07
N LEU A 68 -0.54 -12.03 -11.04
CA LEU A 68 0.40 -13.04 -10.55
C LEU A 68 -0.31 -14.30 -10.07
N PHE A 69 -1.44 -14.17 -9.38
CA PHE A 69 -2.21 -15.32 -8.92
C PHE A 69 -2.72 -16.17 -10.09
N VAL A 70 -3.33 -15.54 -11.10
CA VAL A 70 -3.80 -16.22 -12.32
C VAL A 70 -2.65 -16.91 -13.06
N VAL A 71 -1.53 -16.21 -13.25
CA VAL A 71 -0.34 -16.79 -13.92
C VAL A 71 0.20 -17.98 -13.12
N SER A 72 0.27 -17.88 -11.79
CA SER A 72 0.74 -18.98 -10.94
C SER A 72 -0.18 -20.20 -11.03
N ASN A 73 -1.50 -19.99 -11.12
CA ASN A 73 -2.46 -21.08 -11.28
C ASN A 73 -2.49 -21.68 -12.70
N MET A 74 -2.03 -20.95 -13.71
CA MET A 74 -1.90 -21.47 -15.07
C MET A 74 -0.58 -22.24 -15.26
N LEU A 75 0.46 -21.93 -14.48
CA LEU A 75 1.75 -22.62 -14.51
C LEU A 75 1.83 -23.84 -13.56
N ALA A 76 0.97 -23.92 -12.55
CA ALA A 76 0.86 -25.04 -11.61
C ALA A 76 -0.08 -26.13 -12.12
#